data_AF-T1JF04-F1
#
_entry.id   AF-T1JF04-F1
#
_cell.length_a   1.000
_cell.length_b   1.000
_cell.length_c   1.000
_cell.angle_alpha   90.00
_cell.angle_beta   90.00
_cell.angle_gamma   90.00
#
_symmetry.space_group_name_H-M   'P 1'
#
loop_
_entity.id
_entity.type
_entity.pdbx_description
1 polymer ?
#
loop_
_entity_poly.entity_id
_entity_poly.type
_entity_poly.pdbx_seq_one_letter_code
_entity_poly.pdbx_strand_id
1 'polypeptide(L)'
;MIMPLADFVAQRIIFCTKTRVIFHNLKNYDAHLLIEGIGKFKERKINCIPLNMERYIRFPQGNLQFLDSLQFMNASLETLTSNLLKSGPEKFKIMDNIFSQIKFIFFKKKGIFPYEYVNSFQKFN
;
A
#
# COMPACT_ATOMS: atom_id res chain seq x y z
N MET A 1 8.96 -33.99 -28.17
CA MET A 1 8.33 -33.68 -26.87
C MET A 1 7.92 -32.22 -26.93
N ILE A 2 6.71 -31.96 -27.45
CA ILE A 2 6.21 -30.61 -27.67
C ILE A 2 5.46 -30.22 -26.40
N MET A 3 6.00 -29.27 -25.63
CA MET A 3 5.26 -28.71 -24.50
C MET A 3 4.02 -27.97 -25.05
N PRO A 4 2.84 -28.15 -24.43
CA PRO A 4 1.60 -27.58 -24.95
C PRO A 4 1.64 -26.04 -24.85
N LEU A 5 1.22 -25.38 -25.92
CA LEU A 5 1.14 -23.92 -26.06
C LEU A 5 0.39 -23.24 -24.90
N ALA A 6 -0.49 -23.96 -24.21
CA ALA A 6 -1.23 -23.50 -23.05
C ALA A 6 -0.33 -23.13 -21.85
N ASP A 7 0.76 -23.87 -21.60
CA ASP A 7 1.66 -23.59 -20.48
C ASP A 7 2.54 -22.37 -20.75
N PHE A 8 2.93 -22.16 -22.02
CA PHE A 8 3.67 -20.98 -22.45
C PHE A 8 2.81 -19.71 -22.39
N VAL A 9 1.51 -19.83 -22.71
CA VAL A 9 0.54 -18.72 -22.62
C VAL A 9 0.18 -18.43 -21.16
N ALA A 10 0.01 -19.43 -20.31
CA ALA A 10 -0.25 -19.24 -18.88
C ALA A 10 0.94 -18.57 -18.16
N GLN A 11 2.17 -18.98 -18.47
CA GLN A 11 3.38 -18.32 -17.93
C GLN A 11 3.56 -16.88 -18.46
N ARG A 12 3.08 -16.56 -19.67
CA ARG A 12 3.08 -15.18 -20.20
C ARG A 12 1.96 -14.30 -19.65
N ILE A 13 0.78 -14.86 -19.39
CA ILE A 13 -0.36 -14.12 -18.83
C ILE A 13 -0.13 -13.76 -17.35
N ILE A 14 0.58 -14.63 -16.61
CA ILE A 14 0.97 -14.35 -15.21
C ILE A 14 2.08 -13.28 -15.13
N PHE A 15 2.79 -12.97 -16.23
CA PHE A 15 3.93 -12.04 -16.24
C PHE A 15 3.61 -10.59 -16.69
N CYS A 16 2.34 -10.24 -16.98
CA CYS A 16 2.01 -8.93 -17.56
C CYS A 16 0.99 -8.08 -16.78
N THR A 17 0.67 -8.41 -15.53
CA THR A 17 -0.14 -7.52 -14.69
C THR A 17 0.74 -6.79 -13.69
N LYS A 18 0.88 -5.48 -13.86
CA LYS A 18 1.56 -4.62 -12.90
C LYS A 18 0.79 -4.61 -11.58
N THR A 19 1.39 -5.10 -10.50
CA THR A 19 0.78 -5.13 -9.17
C THR A 19 0.68 -3.71 -8.63
N ARG A 20 -0.54 -3.29 -8.29
CA ARG A 20 -0.78 -1.97 -7.71
C ARG A 20 -0.55 -2.04 -6.20
N VAL A 21 0.37 -1.23 -5.71
CA VAL A 21 0.63 -1.04 -4.28
C VAL A 21 0.02 0.30 -3.90
N ILE A 22 -0.99 0.26 -3.04
CA ILE A 22 -1.78 1.43 -2.67
C ILE A 22 -1.42 1.84 -1.25
N PHE A 23 -0.97 3.08 -1.10
CA PHE A 23 -0.69 3.70 0.19
C PHE A 23 -1.69 4.83 0.43
N HIS A 24 -1.98 5.14 1.69
CA HIS A 24 -2.81 6.29 2.04
C HIS A 24 -1.92 7.48 2.36
N ASN A 25 -2.03 8.55 1.58
CA ASN A 25 -1.23 9.77 1.71
C ASN A 25 0.26 9.58 1.37
N LEU A 26 0.56 8.69 0.42
CA LEU A 26 1.92 8.33 -0.02
C LEU A 26 2.75 9.56 -0.38
N LYS A 27 2.13 10.47 -1.14
CA LYS A 27 2.78 11.63 -1.73
C LYS A 27 3.41 12.56 -0.69
N ASN A 28 2.88 12.59 0.53
CA ASN A 28 3.29 13.54 1.57
C ASN A 28 4.17 12.90 2.66
N TYR A 29 4.23 11.57 2.75
CA TYR A 29 4.99 10.85 3.76
C TYR A 29 6.11 10.03 3.12
N ASP A 30 5.80 8.86 2.58
CA ASP A 30 6.83 7.85 2.28
C ASP A 30 7.43 7.94 0.86
N ALA A 31 6.82 8.71 -0.05
CA ALA A 31 7.21 8.73 -1.47
C ALA A 31 8.68 9.12 -1.67
N HIS A 32 9.17 10.16 -1.00
CA HIS A 32 10.54 10.64 -1.14
C HIS A 32 11.56 9.61 -0.65
N LEU A 33 11.31 8.96 0.50
CA LEU A 33 12.16 7.90 1.06
C LEU A 33 12.23 6.69 0.12
N LEU A 34 11.09 6.28 -0.44
CA LEU A 34 11.02 5.16 -1.37
C LEU A 34 11.81 5.45 -2.66
N ILE A 35 11.71 6.67 -3.19
CA ILE A 35 12.42 7.07 -4.41
C ILE A 35 13.91 7.23 -4.15
N GLU A 36 14.31 7.76 -3.00
CA GLU A 36 15.72 7.80 -2.59
C GLU A 36 16.30 6.38 -2.51
N GLY A 37 15.58 5.45 -1.89
CA GLY A 37 15.96 4.04 -1.84
C GLY A 37 16.07 3.41 -3.22
N ILE A 38 15.10 3.67 -4.10
CA ILE A 38 15.10 3.20 -5.49
C ILE A 38 16.28 3.80 -6.28
N GLY A 39 16.60 5.08 -6.05
CA GLY A 39 17.68 5.79 -6.71
C GLY A 39 19.07 5.22 -6.46
N LYS A 40 19.26 4.46 -5.37
CA LYS A 40 20.51 3.74 -5.09
C LYS A 40 20.77 2.60 -6.08
N PHE A 41 19.73 2.06 -6.73
CA PHE A 41 19.84 1.01 -7.73
C PHE A 41 20.02 1.60 -9.13
N LYS A 42 21.28 1.86 -9.52
CA LYS A 42 21.66 2.50 -10.79
C LYS A 42 21.26 1.73 -12.06
N GLU A 43 20.93 0.45 -11.92
CA GLU A 43 20.61 -0.43 -13.06
C GLU A 43 19.21 -0.21 -13.64
N ARG A 44 18.33 0.55 -12.96
CA ARG A 44 16.93 0.72 -13.38
C ARG A 44 16.56 2.18 -13.56
N LYS A 45 16.05 2.53 -14.75
CA LYS A 45 15.47 3.85 -15.02
C LYS A 45 14.19 4.04 -14.22
N ILE A 46 14.12 5.12 -13.44
CA ILE A 46 12.92 5.51 -12.69
C ILE A 46 11.99 6.27 -13.64
N ASN A 47 10.82 5.68 -13.94
CA ASN A 47 9.81 6.32 -14.78
C ASN A 47 8.67 6.90 -13.92
N CYS A 48 8.93 7.97 -13.17
CA CYS A 48 7.95 8.58 -12.26
C CYS A 48 7.26 9.81 -12.87
N ILE A 49 6.09 10.15 -12.32
CA ILE A 49 5.40 11.42 -12.59
C ILE A 49 5.58 12.31 -11.35
N PRO A 50 6.61 13.17 -11.31
CA PRO A 50 6.84 14.08 -10.19
C PRO A 50 5.87 15.26 -10.23
N LEU A 51 5.53 15.79 -9.06
CA LEU A 51 4.93 17.11 -8.91
C LEU A 51 5.93 18.12 -8.39
N ASN A 52 6.75 17.70 -7.43
CA ASN A 52 7.94 18.43 -6.97
C ASN A 52 9.02 17.41 -6.58
N MET A 53 10.11 17.86 -5.95
CA MET A 53 11.23 16.98 -5.56
C MET A 53 10.91 15.97 -4.44
N GLU A 54 9.81 16.15 -3.71
CA GLU A 54 9.42 15.29 -2.58
C GLU A 54 8.11 14.53 -2.85
N ARG A 55 7.29 15.04 -3.77
CA ARG A 55 5.90 14.66 -3.99
C ARG A 55 5.77 14.10 -5.40
N TYR A 56 5.34 12.84 -5.46
CA TYR A 56 5.19 12.10 -6.70
C TYR A 56 3.75 11.57 -6.80
N ILE A 57 3.15 11.68 -7.99
CA ILE A 57 1.77 11.20 -8.23
C ILE A 57 1.77 9.67 -8.29
N ARG A 58 2.74 9.15 -9.04
CA ARG A 58 2.87 7.74 -9.36
C ARG A 58 4.33 7.47 -9.69
N PHE A 59 4.87 6.40 -9.13
CA PHE A 59 6.14 5.87 -9.57
C PHE A 59 6.03 4.34 -9.70
N PRO A 60 6.26 3.79 -10.89
CA PRO A 60 6.44 2.37 -11.09
C PRO A 60 7.89 1.94 -10.79
N GLN A 61 8.04 0.76 -10.22
CA GLN A 61 9.33 0.09 -10.05
C GLN A 61 9.20 -1.37 -10.47
N GLY A 62 9.78 -1.73 -11.62
CA GLY A 62 9.58 -3.05 -12.24
C GLY A 62 8.09 -3.35 -12.44
N ASN A 63 7.64 -4.47 -11.86
CA ASN A 63 6.25 -4.94 -11.92
C ASN A 63 5.35 -4.30 -10.86
N LEU A 64 5.86 -3.40 -10.02
CA LEU A 64 5.09 -2.68 -9.01
C LEU A 64 4.69 -1.29 -9.52
N GLN A 65 3.50 -0.87 -9.15
CA GLN A 65 2.99 0.49 -9.38
C GLN A 65 2.49 1.07 -8.07
N PHE A 66 3.22 2.05 -7.54
CA PHE A 66 2.85 2.76 -6.33
C PHE A 66 1.82 3.84 -6.63
N LEU A 67 0.74 3.84 -5.86
CA LEU A 67 -0.39 4.76 -5.99
C LEU A 67 -0.80 5.32 -4.63
N ASP A 68 -1.29 6.55 -4.64
CA ASP A 68 -1.82 7.22 -3.48
C ASP A 68 -3.35 7.17 -3.47
N SER A 69 -3.94 6.46 -2.50
CA SER A 69 -5.39 6.37 -2.33
C SER A 69 -6.03 7.73 -2.01
N LEU A 70 -5.30 8.65 -1.37
CA LEU A 70 -5.84 9.96 -0.97
C LEU A 70 -6.23 10.81 -2.18
N GLN A 71 -5.60 10.58 -3.34
CA GLN A 71 -5.95 11.26 -4.58
C GLN A 71 -7.29 10.80 -5.17
N PHE A 72 -7.71 9.57 -4.88
CA PHE A 72 -9.01 9.02 -5.33
C PHE A 72 -10.09 9.20 -4.27
N MET A 73 -9.72 9.10 -3.00
CA MET A 73 -10.60 9.22 -1.84
C MET A 73 -10.00 10.24 -0.89
N ASN A 74 -10.36 11.51 -1.09
CA ASN A 74 -9.87 12.63 -0.29
C ASN A 74 -10.55 12.70 1.09
N ALA A 75 -10.35 11.68 1.91
CA ALA A 75 -10.86 11.58 3.27
C ALA A 75 -9.84 10.84 4.14
N SER A 76 -9.84 11.12 5.45
CA SER A 76 -8.93 10.44 6.37
C SER A 76 -9.24 8.95 6.47
N LEU A 77 -8.25 8.13 6.78
CA LEU A 77 -8.44 6.70 7.03
C LEU A 77 -9.48 6.43 8.14
N GLU A 78 -9.58 7.31 9.14
CA GLU A 78 -10.58 7.22 10.21
C GLU A 78 -12.00 7.43 9.68
N THR A 79 -12.19 8.45 8.83
CA THR A 79 -13.47 8.70 8.15
C THR A 79 -13.84 7.52 7.25
N LEU A 80 -12.89 6.98 6.49
CA LEU A 80 -13.13 5.84 5.60
C LEU A 80 -13.51 4.56 6.37
N THR A 81 -12.77 4.24 7.44
CA THR A 81 -13.06 3.07 8.27
C THR A 81 -14.37 3.20 9.03
N SER A 82 -14.68 4.38 9.58
CA SER A 82 -15.96 4.62 10.26
C SER A 82 -17.16 4.56 9.31
N ASN A 83 -17.05 5.07 8.09
CA ASN A 83 -18.10 4.95 7.06
C ASN A 83 -18.33 3.49 6.65
N LEU A 84 -17.26 2.70 6.51
CA LEU A 84 -17.37 1.26 6.23
C LEU A 84 -18.05 0.52 7.38
N LEU A 85 -17.71 0.82 8.63
CA LEU A 85 -18.34 0.23 9.82
C LEU A 85 -19.84 0.54 9.91
N LYS A 86 -20.24 1.79 9.61
CA LYS A 86 -21.67 2.17 9.55
C LYS A 86 -22.46 1.38 8.50
N SER A 87 -21.79 0.97 7.43
CA SER A 87 -22.40 0.21 6.33
C SER A 87 -22.53 -1.28 6.61
N GLY A 88 -21.99 -1.77 7.73
CA GLY A 88 -22.04 -3.17 8.16
C GLY A 88 -20.66 -3.72 8.55
N PRO A 89 -20.51 -4.39 9.71
CA PRO A 89 -19.23 -4.97 10.15
C PRO A 89 -18.71 -6.08 9.24
N GLU A 90 -19.57 -6.67 8.41
CA GLU A 90 -19.28 -7.73 7.44
C GLU A 90 -18.50 -7.24 6.20
N LYS A 91 -18.29 -5.91 6.07
CA LYS A 91 -17.45 -5.35 4.99
C LYS A 91 -15.96 -5.70 5.16
N PHE A 92 -15.54 -6.09 6.36
CA PHE A 92 -14.16 -6.45 6.70
C PHE A 92 -13.86 -7.96 6.53
N LYS A 93 -14.43 -8.62 5.52
CA LYS A 93 -14.31 -10.09 5.33
C LYS A 93 -12.87 -10.60 5.32
N ILE A 94 -11.98 -9.89 4.65
CA ILE A 94 -10.55 -10.28 4.56
C ILE A 94 -9.91 -10.23 5.94
N MET A 95 -10.18 -9.17 6.71
CA MET A 95 -9.68 -9.01 8.07
C MET A 95 -10.26 -10.11 8.99
N ASP A 96 -11.56 -10.37 8.90
CA ASP A 96 -12.23 -11.40 9.70
C ASP A 96 -11.73 -12.81 9.35
N ASN A 97 -11.38 -13.08 8.09
CA ASN A 97 -10.78 -14.36 7.69
C ASN A 97 -9.38 -14.56 8.27
N ILE A 98 -8.53 -13.53 8.23
CA ILE A 98 -7.14 -13.61 8.70
C ILE A 98 -7.09 -13.66 10.24
N PHE A 99 -7.94 -12.89 10.91
CA PHE A 99 -7.92 -12.71 12.37
C PHE A 99 -9.14 -13.31 13.08
N SER A 100 -9.74 -14.35 12.48
CA SER A 100 -10.98 -15.00 12.96
C SER A 100 -10.99 -15.40 14.44
N GLN A 101 -9.82 -15.76 14.98
CA GLN A 101 -9.66 -16.20 16.37
C GLN A 101 -9.61 -15.03 17.38
N ILE A 102 -9.37 -13.80 16.90
CA ILE A 102 -9.13 -12.66 17.77
C ILE A 102 -10.23 -11.62 17.54
N LYS A 103 -11.13 -11.45 18.52
CA LYS A 103 -12.20 -10.43 18.52
C LYS A 103 -11.64 -9.01 18.74
N PHE A 104 -10.71 -8.55 17.91
CA PHE A 104 -10.23 -7.18 18.00
C PHE A 104 -11.05 -6.25 17.09
N ILE A 105 -12.07 -5.64 17.70
CA ILE A 105 -12.76 -4.45 17.18
C ILE A 105 -11.76 -3.36 16.73
N PHE A 106 -10.60 -3.29 17.39
CA PHE A 106 -9.53 -2.34 17.08
C PHE A 106 -8.94 -2.49 15.67
N PHE A 107 -8.88 -3.70 15.11
CA PHE A 107 -8.35 -3.89 13.74
C PHE A 107 -9.29 -3.35 12.65
N LYS A 108 -10.55 -3.09 12.99
CA LYS A 108 -11.52 -2.47 12.07
C LYS A 108 -11.48 -0.93 12.13
N LYS A 109 -10.61 -0.35 12.95
CA LYS A 109 -10.44 1.08 13.15
C LYS A 109 -9.00 1.50 12.85
N LYS A 110 -8.81 2.79 12.59
CA LYS A 110 -7.46 3.37 12.52
C LYS A 110 -6.78 3.23 13.88
N GLY A 111 -5.59 2.63 13.91
CA GLY A 111 -4.74 2.61 15.09
C GLY A 111 -4.17 4.01 15.39
N ILE A 112 -4.13 4.39 16.66
CA ILE A 112 -3.50 5.63 17.12
C ILE A 112 -2.18 5.25 17.78
N PHE A 113 -1.09 5.83 17.32
CA PHE A 113 0.21 5.69 17.97
C PHE A 113 0.29 6.68 19.15
N PRO A 114 0.59 6.24 20.39
CA PRO A 114 0.55 7.10 21.56
C PRO A 114 1.82 7.97 21.64
N TYR A 115 1.84 9.08 20.90
CA TYR A 115 2.97 10.02 20.83
C TYR A 115 3.33 10.66 22.19
N GLU A 116 2.36 10.86 23.07
CA GLU A 116 2.60 11.39 24.42
C GLU A 116 3.38 10.40 25.29
N TYR A 117 3.12 9.10 25.12
CA TYR A 117 3.78 8.04 25.89
C TYR A 117 5.17 7.74 25.35
N VAL A 118 5.29 7.56 24.04
CA VAL A 118 6.53 7.20 23.36
C VAL A 118 7.34 8.46 23.05
N ASN A 119 7.93 9.03 24.09
CA ASN A 119 8.75 10.24 24.03
C ASN A 119 10.27 9.98 24.02
N SER A 120 10.71 8.73 24.06
CA SER A 120 12.12 8.35 23.94
C SER A 120 12.27 6.98 23.26
N PHE A 121 13.41 6.76 22.59
CA PHE A 121 13.73 5.46 21.98
C PHE A 121 13.78 4.32 23.00
N GLN A 122 14.07 4.63 24.27
CA GLN A 122 14.08 3.64 25.35
C GLN A 122 12.67 3.10 25.63
N LYS A 123 11.61 3.91 25.46
CA LYS A 123 10.22 3.49 25.61
C LYS A 123 9.64 2.82 24.35
N PHE A 124 10.38 2.89 23.24
CA PHE A 124 10.00 2.24 22.00
C PHE A 124 10.42 0.76 21.97
N ASN A 125 11.46 0.40 22.73
CA ASN A 125 11.97 -0.98 22.89
C ASN A 125 11.26 -1.71 24.03
#